data_AF-A0A382JRD0-F1
#
_entry.id   AF-A0A382JRD0-F1
#
_cell.length_a   1.000
_cell.length_b   1.000
_cell.length_c   1.000
_cell.angle_alpha   90.00
_cell.angle_beta   90.00
_cell.angle_gamma   90.00
#
_symmetry.space_group_name_H-M   'P 1'
#
loop_
_entity.id
_entity.type
_entity.pdbx_description
1 polymer ?
#
loop_
_entity_poly.entity_id
_entity_poly.type
_entity_poly.pdbx_seq_one_letter_code
_entity_poly.pdbx_strand_id
1 'polypeptide(L)'
;MKILKTMLILFTTVLFSQHRPVSTYSIVAYDEKTGELGVAVQSHWFSVGSTVPWAKAGVGAVATQSFVKIEYGPEGLELMEKGLTAQGALDSLVSKDPGRAVRQVGMVDARGNVAVHTGKKCIEFAG
;
A
#
# COMPACT_ATOMS: atom_id res chain seq x y z
N MET A 1 10.52 -27.98 62.21
CA MET A 1 9.20 -28.42 61.68
C MET A 1 8.34 -27.18 61.43
N LYS A 2 8.33 -26.64 60.20
CA LYS A 2 7.34 -25.67 59.71
C LYS A 2 7.06 -26.02 58.25
N ILE A 3 5.81 -26.34 57.98
CA ILE A 3 5.31 -26.97 56.77
C ILE A 3 5.24 -25.94 55.64
N LEU A 4 5.84 -26.31 54.52
CA LEU A 4 5.81 -25.67 53.22
C LEU A 4 4.36 -25.56 52.72
N LYS A 5 3.82 -24.35 52.55
CA LYS A 5 2.57 -24.12 51.80
C LYS A 5 2.94 -23.64 50.40
N THR A 6 3.15 -24.59 49.50
CA THR A 6 3.29 -24.33 48.06
C THR A 6 1.91 -23.99 47.50
N MET A 7 1.65 -22.71 47.25
CA MET A 7 0.45 -22.26 46.55
C MET A 7 0.75 -22.26 45.05
N LEU A 8 0.27 -23.29 44.34
CA LEU A 8 0.39 -23.41 42.89
C LEU A 8 -0.70 -22.55 42.24
N ILE A 9 -0.34 -21.38 41.71
CA ILE A 9 -1.22 -20.55 40.89
C ILE A 9 -1.10 -21.04 39.44
N LEU A 10 -2.15 -21.69 38.94
CA LEU A 10 -2.25 -22.10 37.53
C LEU A 10 -2.74 -20.89 36.71
N PHE A 11 -1.83 -20.16 36.08
CA PHE A 11 -2.17 -19.14 35.08
C PHE A 11 -2.53 -19.85 33.77
N THR A 12 -3.83 -20.00 33.48
CA THR A 12 -4.29 -20.35 32.14
C THR A 12 -4.04 -19.16 31.22
N THR A 13 -2.94 -19.19 30.49
CA THR A 13 -2.72 -18.27 29.37
C THR A 13 -3.75 -18.59 28.29
N VAL A 14 -4.77 -17.75 28.16
CA VAL A 14 -5.61 -17.73 26.96
C VAL A 14 -4.70 -17.31 25.81
N LEU A 15 -4.24 -18.27 25.01
CA LEU A 15 -3.56 -18.02 23.75
C LEU A 15 -4.57 -17.43 22.77
N PHE A 16 -4.83 -16.13 22.85
CA PHE A 16 -5.42 -15.41 21.73
C PHE A 16 -4.43 -15.50 20.57
N SER A 17 -4.86 -16.09 19.44
CA SER A 17 -4.10 -16.01 18.20
C SER A 17 -3.88 -14.53 17.86
N GLN A 18 -2.63 -14.08 17.96
CA GLN A 18 -2.20 -12.71 17.66
C GLN A 18 -2.18 -12.40 16.15
N HIS A 19 -2.48 -13.37 15.29
CA HIS A 19 -2.44 -13.18 13.86
C HIS A 19 -3.79 -12.68 13.35
N ARG A 20 -3.98 -11.36 13.40
CA ARG A 20 -4.88 -10.70 12.46
C ARG A 20 -4.12 -10.62 11.12
N PRO A 21 -4.57 -11.26 10.03
CA PRO A 21 -4.02 -10.99 8.72
C PRO A 21 -4.45 -9.57 8.30
N VAL A 22 -3.55 -8.62 8.50
CA VAL A 22 -3.68 -7.20 8.10
C VAL A 22 -2.80 -6.97 6.87
N SER A 23 -3.05 -7.70 5.78
CA SER A 23 -2.32 -7.53 4.53
C SER A 23 -3.14 -6.78 3.49
N THR A 24 -2.46 -5.97 2.69
CA THR A 24 -2.99 -5.36 1.46
C THR A 24 -1.98 -5.62 0.37
N TYR A 25 -2.42 -6.19 -0.74
CA TYR A 25 -1.62 -6.37 -1.94
C TYR A 25 -2.30 -5.66 -3.09
N SER A 26 -1.51 -5.01 -3.94
CA SER A 26 -2.00 -4.33 -5.13
C SER A 26 -1.06 -4.56 -6.29
N ILE A 27 -1.59 -4.47 -7.50
CA ILE A 27 -0.81 -4.49 -8.74
C ILE A 27 -1.24 -3.32 -9.61
N VAL A 28 -0.25 -2.69 -10.25
CA VAL A 28 -0.43 -1.80 -11.40
C VAL A 28 0.24 -2.46 -12.60
N ALA A 29 -0.37 -2.37 -13.76
CA ALA A 29 0.10 -3.04 -14.96
C ALA A 29 -0.11 -2.17 -16.20
N TYR A 30 0.81 -2.33 -17.14
CA TYR A 30 0.73 -1.80 -18.50
C TYR A 30 1.02 -2.95 -19.47
N ASP A 31 0.17 -3.14 -20.46
CA ASP A 31 0.41 -4.09 -21.55
C ASP A 31 0.94 -3.34 -22.79
N GLU A 32 2.21 -3.56 -23.12
CA GLU A 32 2.89 -2.91 -24.25
C GLU A 32 2.26 -3.24 -25.61
N LYS A 33 1.59 -4.40 -25.76
CA LYS A 33 1.01 -4.82 -27.04
C LYS A 33 -0.29 -4.10 -27.35
N THR A 34 -1.10 -3.84 -26.32
CA THR A 34 -2.44 -3.26 -26.45
C THR A 34 -2.49 -1.80 -26.00
N GLY A 35 -1.54 -1.35 -25.20
CA GLY A 35 -1.55 -0.06 -24.51
C GLY A 35 -2.50 -0.02 -23.31
N GLU A 36 -3.06 -1.16 -22.90
CA GLU A 36 -4.00 -1.24 -21.77
C GLU A 36 -3.30 -1.00 -20.43
N LEU A 37 -4.04 -0.37 -19.52
CA LEU A 37 -3.61 -0.07 -18.16
C LEU A 37 -4.55 -0.75 -17.17
N GLY A 38 -3.97 -1.38 -16.16
CA GLY A 38 -4.70 -2.12 -15.13
C GLY A 38 -4.25 -1.75 -13.73
N VAL A 39 -5.18 -1.78 -12.80
CA VAL A 39 -4.91 -1.71 -11.37
C VAL A 39 -5.88 -2.62 -10.61
N ALA A 40 -5.36 -3.36 -9.63
CA ALA A 40 -6.18 -4.18 -8.75
C ALA A 40 -5.63 -4.15 -7.33
N VAL A 41 -6.51 -4.36 -6.35
CA VAL A 41 -6.17 -4.42 -4.93
C VAL A 41 -6.97 -5.52 -4.25
N GLN A 42 -6.32 -6.21 -3.31
CA GLN A 42 -6.95 -7.09 -2.33
C GLN A 42 -6.59 -6.56 -0.94
N SER A 43 -7.60 -6.41 -0.09
CA SER A 43 -7.39 -6.03 1.31
C SER A 43 -8.51 -6.58 2.18
N HIS A 44 -8.20 -6.77 3.46
CA HIS A 44 -9.19 -6.96 4.52
C HIS A 44 -9.89 -5.64 4.91
N TRP A 45 -9.37 -4.48 4.47
CA TRP A 45 -9.93 -3.16 4.77
C TRP A 45 -11.23 -2.90 3.97
N PHE A 46 -12.22 -2.33 4.64
CA PHE A 46 -13.52 -2.05 4.03
C PHE A 46 -13.43 -1.04 2.88
N SER A 47 -14.13 -1.33 1.78
CA SER A 47 -14.24 -0.44 0.62
C SER A 47 -12.90 -0.02 0.00
N VAL A 48 -11.87 -0.88 0.07
CA VAL A 48 -10.53 -0.58 -0.45
C VAL A 48 -10.51 -0.18 -1.93
N GLY A 49 -11.46 -0.69 -2.73
CA GLY A 49 -11.60 -0.37 -4.15
C GLY A 49 -11.93 1.10 -4.44
N SER A 50 -12.39 1.86 -3.44
CA SER A 50 -12.68 3.30 -3.57
C SER A 50 -11.50 4.20 -3.22
N THR A 51 -10.41 3.65 -2.66
CA THR A 51 -9.31 4.45 -2.11
C THR A 51 -7.95 4.09 -2.71
N VAL A 52 -7.68 2.81 -2.97
CA VAL A 52 -6.37 2.34 -3.43
C VAL A 52 -6.21 2.40 -4.95
N PRO A 53 -7.12 1.81 -5.77
CA PRO A 53 -6.89 1.65 -7.20
C PRO A 53 -7.37 2.87 -7.99
N TRP A 54 -6.50 3.44 -8.82
CA TRP A 54 -6.81 4.54 -9.73
C TRP A 54 -6.23 4.24 -11.11
N ALA A 55 -6.99 4.50 -12.16
CA ALA A 55 -6.50 4.37 -13.53
C ALA A 55 -7.16 5.40 -14.44
N LYS A 56 -6.42 5.85 -15.44
CA LYS A 56 -6.93 6.70 -16.52
C LYS A 56 -6.35 6.22 -17.85
N ALA A 57 -7.25 5.91 -18.77
CA ALA A 57 -6.91 5.40 -20.11
C ALA A 57 -5.93 6.34 -20.81
N GLY A 58 -4.88 5.78 -21.40
CA GLY A 58 -3.83 6.53 -22.10
C GLY A 58 -2.92 7.39 -21.21
N VAL A 59 -3.10 7.37 -19.88
CA VAL A 59 -2.32 8.19 -18.94
C VAL A 59 -1.48 7.31 -18.00
N GLY A 60 -2.13 6.47 -17.20
CA GLY A 60 -1.44 5.62 -16.23
C GLY A 60 -2.37 4.93 -15.24
N ALA A 61 -1.76 4.21 -14.30
CA ALA A 61 -2.42 3.57 -13.18
C ALA A 61 -1.63 3.78 -11.88
N VAL A 62 -2.33 3.93 -10.76
CA VAL A 62 -1.79 4.23 -9.43
C VAL A 62 -2.47 3.35 -8.39
N ALA A 63 -1.66 2.74 -7.52
CA ALA A 63 -2.11 2.10 -6.29
C ALA A 63 -1.49 2.82 -5.09
N THR A 64 -2.31 3.51 -4.27
CA THR A 64 -1.88 4.18 -3.04
C THR A 64 -2.38 3.40 -1.83
N GLN A 65 -1.49 2.82 -1.04
CA GLN A 65 -1.80 1.87 0.04
C GLN A 65 -0.99 2.12 1.33
N SER A 66 -1.06 1.17 2.27
CA SER A 66 -0.65 1.36 3.67
C SER A 66 -1.52 2.43 4.35
N PHE A 67 -0.92 3.47 4.94
CA PHE A 67 -1.69 4.64 5.36
C PHE A 67 -2.02 5.47 4.13
N VAL A 68 -3.10 5.08 3.44
CA VAL A 68 -3.56 5.67 2.18
C VAL A 68 -3.64 7.19 2.30
N LYS A 69 -3.07 7.86 1.31
CA LYS A 69 -3.39 9.26 0.99
C LYS A 69 -4.10 9.24 -0.35
N ILE A 70 -5.41 9.48 -0.33
CA ILE A 70 -6.30 9.27 -1.48
C ILE A 70 -5.86 10.14 -2.67
N GLU A 71 -5.40 11.35 -2.38
CA GLU A 71 -5.00 12.36 -3.35
C GLU A 71 -3.87 11.88 -4.28
N TYR A 72 -3.01 10.94 -3.84
CA TYR A 72 -1.94 10.40 -4.68
C TYR A 72 -2.45 9.73 -5.96
N GLY A 73 -3.67 9.18 -5.93
CA GLY A 73 -4.32 8.59 -7.09
C GLY A 73 -4.57 9.62 -8.21
N PRO A 74 -5.55 10.53 -8.03
CA PRO A 74 -5.87 11.52 -9.05
C PRO A 74 -4.72 12.51 -9.32
N GLU A 75 -3.98 12.97 -8.31
CA GLU A 75 -2.86 13.91 -8.53
C GLU A 75 -1.70 13.24 -9.29
N GLY A 76 -1.42 11.96 -9.02
CA GLY A 76 -0.42 11.19 -9.75
C GLY A 76 -0.79 11.03 -11.23
N LEU A 77 -2.05 10.70 -11.51
CA LEU A 77 -2.58 10.63 -12.88
C LEU A 77 -2.52 11.99 -13.57
N GLU A 78 -2.87 13.08 -12.88
CA GLU A 78 -2.81 14.43 -13.44
C GLU A 78 -1.37 14.83 -13.80
N LEU A 79 -0.39 14.52 -12.95
CA LEU A 79 1.02 14.77 -13.23
C LEU A 79 1.52 13.98 -14.44
N MET A 80 1.15 12.69 -14.55
CA MET A 80 1.49 11.87 -15.71
C MET A 80 0.82 12.38 -16.99
N GLU A 81 -0.43 12.84 -16.91
CA GLU A 81 -1.13 13.46 -18.04
C GLU A 81 -0.45 14.75 -18.50
N LYS A 82 0.14 15.51 -17.57
CA LYS A 82 0.97 16.70 -17.87
C LYS A 82 2.35 16.35 -18.44
N GLY A 83 2.64 15.08 -18.67
CA GLY A 83 3.84 14.61 -19.35
C GLY A 83 4.95 14.11 -18.42
N LEU A 84 4.76 14.10 -17.11
CA LEU A 84 5.74 13.49 -16.21
C LEU A 84 5.76 11.96 -16.41
N THR A 85 6.89 11.35 -16.06
CA THR A 85 6.97 9.88 -15.90
C THR A 85 6.32 9.47 -14.59
N ALA A 86 5.97 8.18 -14.46
CA ALA A 86 5.52 7.62 -13.18
C ALA A 86 6.47 7.96 -12.01
N GLN A 87 7.79 7.90 -12.25
CA GLN A 87 8.79 8.25 -11.24
C GLN A 87 8.76 9.75 -10.91
N GLY A 88 8.71 10.62 -11.91
CA GLY A 88 8.65 12.07 -11.69
C GLY A 88 7.38 12.50 -10.95
N ALA A 89 6.24 11.90 -11.29
CA ALA A 89 4.98 12.12 -10.59
C ALA A 89 5.08 11.67 -9.12
N LEU A 90 5.59 10.46 -8.87
CA LEU A 90 5.74 9.91 -7.53
C LEU A 90 6.69 10.74 -6.66
N ASP A 91 7.85 11.13 -7.19
CA ASP A 91 8.84 11.96 -6.47
C ASP A 91 8.27 13.33 -6.10
N SER A 92 7.51 13.95 -7.02
CA SER A 92 6.82 15.23 -6.78
C SER A 92 5.82 15.13 -5.63
N LEU A 93 5.07 14.03 -5.52
CA LEU A 93 4.10 13.82 -4.45
C LEU A 93 4.79 13.48 -3.12
N VAL A 94 5.74 12.55 -3.13
CA VAL A 94 6.48 12.09 -1.94
C VAL A 94 7.29 13.21 -1.29
N SER A 95 7.93 14.06 -2.08
CA SER A 95 8.71 15.20 -1.55
C SER A 95 7.85 16.17 -0.73
N LYS A 96 6.58 16.34 -1.11
CA LYS A 96 5.61 17.25 -0.47
C LYS A 96 4.84 16.60 0.69
N ASP A 97 4.87 15.28 0.84
CA ASP A 97 4.14 14.58 1.91
C ASP A 97 5.01 14.39 3.16
N PRO A 98 4.74 15.10 4.28
CA PRO A 98 5.41 14.85 5.56
C PRO A 98 5.10 13.45 6.10
N GLY A 99 3.99 12.84 5.70
CA GLY A 99 3.58 11.48 6.04
C GLY A 99 4.18 10.39 5.14
N ARG A 100 5.09 10.72 4.21
CA ARG A 100 5.69 9.76 3.24
C ARG A 100 6.23 8.47 3.87
N ALA A 101 6.67 8.53 5.13
CA ALA A 101 7.24 7.38 5.83
C ALA A 101 6.23 6.25 6.08
N VAL A 102 4.92 6.52 6.05
CA VAL A 102 3.86 5.50 6.23
C VAL A 102 3.09 5.20 4.93
N ARG A 103 3.53 5.76 3.79
CA ARG A 103 2.90 5.55 2.49
C ARG A 103 3.55 4.38 1.78
N GLN A 104 2.74 3.61 1.07
CA GLN A 104 3.24 2.68 0.07
C GLN A 104 2.48 2.92 -1.24
N VAL A 105 3.19 3.06 -2.35
CA VAL A 105 2.60 3.51 -3.61
C VAL A 105 3.27 2.80 -4.78
N GLY A 106 2.47 2.32 -5.72
CA GLY A 106 2.92 1.86 -7.04
C GLY A 106 2.28 2.68 -8.15
N MET A 107 3.04 3.04 -9.17
CA MET A 107 2.57 3.77 -10.35
C MET A 107 3.13 3.15 -11.62
N VAL A 108 2.35 3.15 -12.68
CA VAL A 108 2.80 2.88 -14.06
C VAL A 108 2.21 3.93 -14.99
N ASP A 109 3.02 4.49 -15.88
CA ASP A 109 2.54 5.43 -16.90
C ASP A 109 2.23 4.72 -18.23
N ALA A 110 1.52 5.40 -19.13
CA ALA A 110 1.13 4.86 -20.43
C ALA A 110 2.29 4.61 -21.42
N ARG A 111 3.54 4.84 -21.00
CA ARG A 111 4.75 4.48 -21.74
C ARG A 111 5.48 3.29 -21.10
N GLY A 112 4.88 2.66 -20.09
CA GLY A 112 5.44 1.51 -19.38
C GLY A 112 6.47 1.85 -18.30
N ASN A 113 6.68 3.13 -17.96
CA ASN A 113 7.58 3.46 -16.86
C ASN A 113 6.90 3.14 -15.52
N VAL A 114 7.61 2.45 -14.64
CA VAL A 114 7.11 2.03 -13.32
C VAL A 114 7.84 2.79 -12.22
N ALA A 115 7.11 3.14 -11.17
CA ALA A 115 7.68 3.75 -9.97
C ALA A 115 7.04 3.17 -8.71
N VAL A 116 7.85 3.00 -7.66
CA VAL A 116 7.41 2.48 -6.38
C VAL A 116 7.99 3.31 -5.23
N HIS A 117 7.20 3.49 -4.18
CA HIS A 117 7.64 4.07 -2.92
C HIS A 117 7.15 3.20 -1.78
N THR A 118 8.04 2.78 -0.90
CA THR A 118 7.70 2.12 0.37
C THR A 118 8.31 2.92 1.51
N GLY A 119 7.44 3.52 2.32
CA GLY A 119 7.84 4.29 3.48
C GLY A 119 8.50 3.43 4.56
N LYS A 120 9.52 3.97 5.23
CA LYS A 120 10.30 3.28 6.28
C LYS A 120 9.50 2.86 7.52
N LYS A 121 8.26 3.34 7.66
CA LYS A 121 7.33 3.03 8.76
C LYS A 121 6.11 2.24 8.27
N CYS A 122 6.11 1.76 7.03
CA CYS A 122 5.13 0.76 6.60
C CYS A 122 5.37 -0.54 7.38
N ILE A 123 4.29 -1.31 7.57
CA ILE A 123 4.39 -2.66 8.14
C ILE A 123 5.27 -3.48 7.20
N GLU A 124 6.23 -4.23 7.75
CA GLU A 124 7.08 -5.10 6.94
C GLU A 124 6.23 -6.08 6.15
N PHE A 125 6.56 -6.24 4.88
CA PHE A 125 5.87 -7.20 4.03
C PHE A 125 6.17 -8.62 4.52
N ALA A 126 5.19 -9.51 4.39
CA ALA A 126 5.35 -10.93 4.62
C ALA A 126 4.75 -11.66 3.43
N GLY A 127 5.55 -11.90 2.38
CA GLY A 127 5.10 -12.52 1.12
C GLY A 127 5.79 -11.93 -0.09
#